data_AF-A0A2E8R1T7-F1
#
_entry.id   AF-A0A2E8R1T7-F1
#
_cell.length_a   1.000
_cell.length_b   1.000
_cell.length_c   1.000
_cell.angle_alpha   90.00
_cell.angle_beta   90.00
_cell.angle_gamma   90.00
#
_symmetry.space_group_name_H-M   'P 1'
#
loop_
_entity.id
_entity.type
_entity.pdbx_description
1 polymer ?
#
loop_
_entity_poly.entity_id
_entity_poly.type
_entity_poly.pdbx_seq_one_letter_code
_entity_poly.pdbx_strand_id
1 'polypeptide(L)'
;MMATGIEATRTALALGHKLMPILGKTQIEGNDPDSYASSLLDTVLSEWTLPNMRVTHLQDWMKGRRAEVEEINGIVTAEQEKLGGAASVYSALVDISLKIERGEFKTDPANADMLRALI
;
A
#
# COMPACT_ATOMS: atom_id res chain seq x y z
N MET A 1 -5.77 -3.07 3.61
CA MET A 1 -5.52 -1.68 3.21
C MET A 1 -5.04 -0.81 4.36
N MET A 2 -5.66 -0.87 5.56
CA MET A 2 -5.22 0.00 6.66
C MET A 2 -3.80 -0.28 7.14
N ALA A 3 -3.48 -1.56 7.41
CA ALA A 3 -2.16 -1.95 7.91
C ALA A 3 -1.00 -1.54 6.99
N THR A 4 -1.18 -1.66 5.67
CA THR A 4 -0.21 -1.16 4.69
C THR A 4 -0.09 0.37 4.77
N GLY A 5 -1.20 1.12 4.79
CA GLY A 5 -1.13 2.58 4.93
C GLY A 5 -0.36 3.02 6.19
N ILE A 6 -0.55 2.31 7.29
CA ILE A 6 0.15 2.54 8.56
C ILE A 6 1.65 2.21 8.44
N GLU A 7 2.02 1.05 7.90
CA GLU A 7 3.43 0.66 7.71
C GLU A 7 4.19 1.68 6.83
N ALA A 8 3.59 2.11 5.72
CA ALA A 8 4.18 3.13 4.85
C ALA A 8 4.38 4.46 5.60
N THR A 9 3.36 4.89 6.34
CA THR A 9 3.42 6.15 7.09
C THR A 9 4.46 6.10 8.22
N ARG A 10 4.52 4.99 8.97
CA ARG A 10 5.56 4.76 10.00
C ARG A 10 6.95 4.78 9.40
N THR A 11 7.14 4.13 8.25
CA THR A 11 8.43 4.11 7.53
C THR A 11 8.84 5.51 7.11
N ALA A 12 7.93 6.29 6.52
CA ALA A 12 8.21 7.66 6.13
C ALA A 12 8.63 8.54 7.31
N LEU A 13 7.95 8.43 8.45
CA LEU A 13 8.31 9.16 9.67
C LEU A 13 9.68 8.74 10.23
N ALA A 14 9.98 7.43 10.21
CA ALA A 14 11.27 6.91 10.67
C ALA A 14 12.46 7.39 9.79
N LEU A 15 12.21 7.63 8.50
CA LEU A 15 13.15 8.27 7.57
C LEU A 15 13.30 9.79 7.79
N GLY A 16 12.56 10.38 8.73
CA GLY A 16 12.57 11.81 9.02
C GLY A 16 11.72 12.65 8.05
N HIS A 17 10.85 12.03 7.25
CA HIS A 17 9.92 12.75 6.40
C HIS A 17 8.76 13.36 7.21
N LYS A 18 8.11 14.35 6.62
CA LYS A 18 6.92 14.98 7.17
C LYS A 18 5.71 14.56 6.36
N LEU A 19 4.63 14.21 7.04
CA LEU A 19 3.36 13.95 6.38
C LEU A 19 2.82 15.26 5.81
N MET A 20 2.23 15.19 4.62
CA MET A 20 1.70 16.35 3.92
C MET A 20 0.19 16.21 3.74
N PRO A 21 -0.56 17.31 3.85
CA PRO A 21 -1.96 17.30 3.48
C PRO A 21 -2.07 17.09 1.96
N ILE A 22 -2.91 16.14 1.57
CA ILE A 22 -3.21 15.81 0.17
C ILE A 22 -4.73 15.69 0.00
N LEU A 23 -5.20 15.48 -1.23
CA LEU A 23 -6.63 15.35 -1.55
C LEU A 23 -7.46 16.58 -1.13
N GLY A 24 -6.93 17.77 -1.39
CA GLY A 24 -7.62 19.04 -1.10
C GLY A 24 -7.62 19.46 0.38
N LYS A 25 -7.07 18.64 1.28
CA LYS A 25 -6.87 19.04 2.68
C LYS A 25 -5.81 20.14 2.77
N THR A 26 -5.98 21.06 3.72
CA THR A 26 -5.03 22.16 3.97
C THR A 26 -4.14 21.89 5.19
N GLN A 27 -4.54 20.95 6.06
CA GLN A 27 -3.81 20.58 7.28
C GLN A 27 -3.94 19.06 7.55
N ILE A 28 -3.06 18.56 8.41
CA ILE A 28 -3.11 17.20 8.98
C ILE A 28 -3.20 17.31 10.50
N GLU A 29 -3.93 16.40 11.14
CA GLU A 29 -4.15 16.45 12.60
C GLU A 29 -2.93 16.02 13.44
N GLY A 30 -1.80 15.70 12.79
CA GLY A 30 -0.52 15.38 13.42
C GLY A 30 0.27 14.34 12.64
N ASN A 31 1.42 13.95 13.19
CA ASN A 31 2.22 12.82 12.68
C ASN A 31 1.77 11.50 13.32
N ASP A 32 0.49 11.19 13.23
CA ASP A 32 -0.08 9.91 13.69
C ASP A 32 -0.34 8.99 12.49
N PRO A 33 0.43 7.90 12.31
CA PRO A 33 0.26 6.96 11.21
C PRO A 33 -1.14 6.37 11.08
N ASP A 34 -1.76 6.05 12.21
CA ASP A 34 -3.04 5.35 12.27
C ASP A 34 -4.17 6.29 11.81
N SER A 35 -4.25 7.51 12.36
CA SER A 35 -5.21 8.52 11.93
C SER A 35 -4.96 9.00 10.50
N TYR A 36 -3.70 9.20 10.11
CA TYR A 36 -3.36 9.68 8.77
C TYR A 36 -3.76 8.68 7.68
N ALA A 37 -3.38 7.41 7.84
CA ALA A 37 -3.72 6.35 6.89
C ALA A 37 -5.24 6.14 6.78
N SER A 38 -5.95 6.18 7.92
CA SER A 38 -7.41 6.02 7.96
C SER A 38 -8.12 7.16 7.25
N SER A 39 -7.79 8.40 7.63
CA SER A 39 -8.41 9.60 7.07
C SER A 39 -8.19 9.72 5.56
N LEU A 40 -7.02 9.32 5.05
CA LEU A 40 -6.74 9.29 3.62
C LEU A 40 -7.56 8.22 2.90
N LEU A 41 -7.58 7.00 3.43
CA LEU A 41 -8.34 5.91 2.83
C LEU A 41 -9.83 6.25 2.74
N ASP A 42 -10.40 6.78 3.82
CA ASP A 42 -11.80 7.20 3.84
C ASP A 42 -12.09 8.25 2.77
N THR A 43 -11.22 9.27 2.63
CA THR A 43 -11.38 10.33 1.63
C THR A 43 -11.31 9.74 0.20
N VAL A 44 -10.37 8.83 -0.07
CA VAL A 44 -10.27 8.17 -1.38
C VAL A 44 -11.52 7.35 -1.69
N LEU A 45 -12.03 6.60 -0.71
CA LEU A 45 -13.20 5.75 -0.89
C LEU A 45 -14.49 6.55 -1.05
N SER A 46 -14.63 7.67 -0.34
CA SER A 46 -15.86 8.49 -0.38
C SER A 46 -15.93 9.43 -1.58
N GLU A 47 -14.80 9.98 -2.01
CA GLU A 47 -14.78 11.10 -2.98
C GLU A 47 -14.24 10.70 -4.35
N TRP A 48 -13.36 9.68 -4.40
CA TRP A 48 -12.56 9.37 -5.60
C TRP A 48 -12.72 7.94 -6.10
N THR A 49 -13.56 7.12 -5.45
CA THR A 49 -13.77 5.72 -5.81
C THR A 49 -15.19 5.51 -6.32
N LEU A 50 -15.32 4.87 -7.48
CA LEU A 50 -16.60 4.40 -8.02
C LEU A 50 -16.75 2.88 -7.81
N PRO A 51 -17.98 2.34 -7.73
CA PRO A 51 -18.21 0.91 -7.45
C PRO A 51 -17.53 -0.05 -8.44
N ASN A 52 -17.28 0.38 -9.67
CA ASN A 52 -16.67 -0.40 -10.73
C ASN A 52 -15.23 0.06 -11.08
N MET A 53 -14.63 0.91 -10.25
CA MET A 53 -13.26 1.38 -10.47
C MET A 53 -12.27 0.24 -10.22
N ARG A 54 -11.25 0.16 -11.08
CA ARG A 54 -10.12 -0.76 -10.93
C ARG A 54 -8.86 0.03 -10.66
N VAL A 55 -8.16 -0.35 -9.59
CA VAL A 55 -6.85 0.20 -9.24
C VAL A 55 -5.82 -0.11 -10.33
N THR A 56 -4.80 0.74 -10.43
CA THR A 56 -3.76 0.70 -11.48
C THR A 56 -3.10 -0.67 -11.64
N HIS A 57 -2.59 -1.25 -10.54
CA HIS A 57 -1.95 -2.56 -10.54
C HIS A 57 -2.81 -3.67 -11.17
N LEU A 58 -4.10 -3.71 -10.80
CA LEU A 58 -5.04 -4.69 -11.37
C LEU A 58 -5.22 -4.47 -12.87
N GLN A 59 -5.27 -3.22 -13.34
CA GLN A 59 -5.38 -2.93 -14.76
C GLN A 59 -4.14 -3.35 -15.55
N ASP A 60 -2.95 -3.25 -14.98
CA ASP A 60 -1.71 -3.69 -15.62
C ASP A 60 -1.71 -5.20 -15.78
N TRP A 61 -2.00 -5.94 -14.71
CA TRP A 61 -2.09 -7.40 -14.78
C TRP A 61 -3.16 -7.89 -15.76
N MET A 62 -4.34 -7.24 -15.80
CA MET A 62 -5.38 -7.55 -16.78
C MET A 62 -4.93 -7.38 -18.24
N LYS A 63 -3.93 -6.52 -18.47
CA LYS A 63 -3.36 -6.25 -19.80
C LYS A 63 -2.05 -7.01 -20.04
N GLY A 64 -1.66 -7.91 -19.13
CA GLY A 64 -0.42 -8.66 -19.21
C GLY A 64 0.83 -7.80 -19.02
N ARG A 65 0.72 -6.68 -18.30
CA ARG A 65 1.83 -5.78 -18.00
C ARG A 65 2.35 -5.99 -16.58
N ARG A 66 3.63 -5.68 -16.41
CA ARG A 66 4.26 -5.46 -15.10
C ARG A 66 3.63 -4.25 -14.42
N ALA A 67 3.40 -4.33 -13.12
CA ALA A 67 2.73 -3.30 -12.33
C ALA A 67 3.67 -2.52 -11.41
N GLU A 68 5.00 -2.65 -11.57
CA GLU A 68 6.02 -1.87 -10.86
C GLU A 68 5.95 -1.99 -9.33
N VAL A 69 5.53 -3.17 -8.84
CA VAL A 69 5.24 -3.35 -7.41
C VAL A 69 6.50 -3.24 -6.54
N GLU A 70 7.65 -3.64 -7.08
CA GLU A 70 8.94 -3.49 -6.39
C GLU A 70 9.34 -2.01 -6.28
N GLU A 71 9.12 -1.23 -7.34
CA GLU A 71 9.48 0.19 -7.41
C GLU A 71 8.53 1.08 -6.61
N ILE A 72 7.27 0.67 -6.42
CA ILE A 72 6.29 1.47 -5.68
C ILE A 72 6.16 0.95 -4.25
N ASN A 73 5.76 -0.32 -4.10
CA ASN A 73 5.51 -0.91 -2.79
C ASN A 73 6.81 -1.42 -2.14
N GLY A 74 7.72 -1.98 -2.92
CA GLY A 74 9.00 -2.51 -2.42
C GLY A 74 9.90 -1.47 -1.77
N ILE A 75 9.74 -0.17 -2.09
CA ILE A 75 10.43 0.92 -1.39
C ILE A 75 10.22 0.82 0.13
N VAL A 76 8.99 0.55 0.60
CA VAL A 76 8.70 0.51 2.04
C VAL A 76 9.47 -0.60 2.73
N THR A 77 9.51 -1.79 2.12
CA THR A 77 10.29 -2.93 2.62
C THR A 77 11.79 -2.60 2.62
N ALA A 78 12.32 -2.06 1.52
CA ALA A 78 13.73 -1.74 1.39
C ALA A 78 14.19 -0.67 2.39
N GLU A 79 13.39 0.35 2.63
CA GLU A 79 13.71 1.40 3.61
C GLU A 79 13.59 0.90 5.05
N GLN A 80 12.62 0.05 5.38
CA GLN A 80 12.55 -0.57 6.70
C GLN A 80 13.77 -1.45 6.99
N GLU A 81 14.23 -2.23 6.01
CA GLU A 81 15.43 -3.06 6.16
C GLU A 81 16.67 -2.20 6.46
N LYS A 82 16.85 -1.07 5.74
CA LYS A 82 17.95 -0.11 6.00
C LYS A 82 17.88 0.50 7.40
N LEU A 83 16.68 0.68 7.95
CA LEU A 83 16.44 1.17 9.31
C LEU A 83 16.61 0.07 10.38
N GLY A 84 16.87 -1.18 9.99
CA GLY A 84 16.94 -2.34 10.89
C GLY A 84 15.56 -2.86 11.36
N GLY A 85 14.49 -2.43 10.70
CA GLY A 85 13.10 -2.84 10.96
C GLY A 85 12.57 -3.80 9.89
N ALA A 86 11.25 -3.99 9.90
CA ALA A 86 10.55 -4.82 8.91
C ALA A 86 9.17 -4.23 8.58
N ALA A 87 8.81 -4.24 7.29
CA ALA A 87 7.46 -3.98 6.81
C ALA A 87 6.82 -5.31 6.40
N SER A 88 6.23 -6.04 7.35
CA SER A 88 5.81 -7.43 7.12
C SER A 88 4.64 -7.52 6.15
N VAL A 89 3.69 -6.59 6.25
CA VAL A 89 2.52 -6.57 5.36
C VAL A 89 2.90 -6.15 3.95
N TYR A 90 3.78 -5.15 3.80
CA TYR A 90 4.34 -4.77 2.49
C TYR A 90 5.17 -5.87 1.85
N SER A 91 6.00 -6.57 2.63
CA SER A 91 6.83 -7.66 2.11
C SER A 91 5.97 -8.79 1.56
N ALA A 92 4.91 -9.18 2.27
CA ALA A 92 3.95 -10.16 1.78
C ALA A 92 3.17 -9.66 0.56
N LEU A 93 2.80 -8.37 0.53
CA LEU A 93 2.10 -7.77 -0.62
C LEU A 93 2.95 -7.84 -1.88
N VAL A 94 4.25 -7.49 -1.78
CA VAL A 94 5.20 -7.55 -2.89
C VAL A 94 5.38 -8.99 -3.35
N ASP A 95 5.59 -9.94 -2.44
CA ASP A 95 5.72 -11.37 -2.80
C ASP A 95 4.49 -11.91 -3.53
N ILE A 96 3.28 -11.66 -3.01
CA ILE A 96 2.02 -12.07 -3.65
C ILE A 96 1.90 -11.45 -5.04
N SER A 97 2.26 -10.18 -5.18
CA SER A 97 2.18 -9.46 -6.46
C SER A 97 3.14 -10.04 -7.50
N LEU A 98 4.37 -10.36 -7.09
CA LEU A 98 5.34 -10.99 -7.98
C LEU A 98 4.91 -12.42 -8.38
N LYS A 99 4.24 -13.17 -7.49
CA LYS A 99 3.63 -14.47 -7.84
C LYS A 99 2.51 -14.33 -8.86
N ILE A 100 1.72 -13.26 -8.80
CA ILE A 100 0.71 -12.93 -9.82
C ILE A 100 1.40 -12.63 -11.16
N GLU A 101 2.45 -11.81 -11.18
CA GLU A 101 3.16 -11.44 -12.41
C GLU A 101 3.87 -12.63 -13.07
N ARG A 102 4.36 -13.60 -12.27
CA ARG A 102 4.92 -14.86 -12.78
C ARG A 102 3.86 -15.87 -13.22
N GLY A 103 2.57 -15.58 -13.03
CA GLY A 103 1.47 -16.47 -13.36
C GLY A 103 1.31 -17.66 -12.39
N GLU A 104 2.00 -17.63 -11.25
CA GLU A 104 1.86 -18.63 -10.18
C GLU A 104 0.51 -18.46 -9.47
N PHE A 105 0.08 -17.22 -9.29
CA PHE A 105 -1.23 -16.86 -8.73
C PHE A 105 -2.11 -16.17 -9.77
N LYS A 106 -3.42 -16.42 -9.68
CA LYS A 106 -4.42 -15.63 -10.42
C LYS A 106 -4.63 -14.29 -9.72
N THR A 107 -5.06 -13.28 -10.46
CA THR A 107 -5.58 -12.01 -9.91
C THR A 107 -6.94 -12.27 -9.25
N ASP A 108 -6.93 -12.86 -8.07
CA ASP A 108 -8.11 -13.30 -7.33
C ASP A 108 -8.23 -12.57 -5.99
N PRO A 109 -9.42 -12.06 -5.62
CA PRO A 109 -9.65 -11.46 -4.30
C PRO A 109 -9.27 -12.36 -3.11
N ALA A 110 -9.29 -13.69 -3.27
CA ALA A 110 -8.90 -14.65 -2.22
C ALA A 110 -7.43 -14.48 -1.79
N ASN A 111 -6.55 -13.93 -2.64
CA ASN A 111 -5.18 -13.63 -2.27
C ASN A 111 -5.09 -12.63 -1.10
N ALA A 112 -6.14 -11.82 -0.86
CA ALA A 112 -6.20 -10.91 0.26
C ALA A 112 -6.20 -11.63 1.62
N ASP A 113 -6.62 -12.89 1.69
CA ASP A 113 -6.64 -13.65 2.94
C ASP A 113 -5.22 -13.91 3.48
N MET A 114 -4.23 -14.05 2.59
CA MET A 114 -2.83 -14.17 2.97
C MET A 114 -2.31 -12.92 3.68
N LEU A 115 -2.80 -11.74 3.29
CA LEU A 115 -2.47 -10.48 3.95
C LEU A 115 -3.25 -10.29 5.26
N ARG A 116 -4.52 -10.73 5.30
CA ARG A 116 -5.35 -10.67 6.52
C ARG A 116 -4.79 -11.54 7.64
N ALA A 117 -4.10 -12.63 7.32
CA ALA A 117 -3.48 -13.52 8.31
C ALA A 117 -2.28 -12.88 9.04
N LEU A 118 -1.80 -11.72 8.62
CA LEU A 118 -0.64 -11.02 9.21
C LEU A 118 -1.02 -9.92 10.21
N ILE A 119 -2.31 -9.64 10.38
CA ILE A 119 -2.85 -8.54 11.18
C ILE A 119 -3.84 -9.05 12.22
#